data_AF-A0A2M8Q949-F1
#
_entry.id   AF-A0A2M8Q949-F1
#
_cell.length_a   1.000
_cell.length_b   1.000
_cell.length_c   1.000
_cell.angle_alpha   90.00
_cell.angle_beta   90.00
_cell.angle_gamma   90.00
#
_symmetry.space_group_name_H-M   'P 1'
#
loop_
_entity.id
_entity.type
_entity.pdbx_description
1 polymer ?
#
loop_
_entity_poly.entity_id
_entity_poly.type
_entity_poly.pdbx_seq_one_letter_code
_entity_poly.pdbx_strand_id
1 'polypeptide(L)'
;NMVERDKNHPCIILWSLGNESGYGPNHDAAAGWVRGYDPSRPLHYEGAISIWAGGNLRGGERVTDVMCPMYPEISRIIAYSEQNADPRPLIMCEYSHAMGNSNGSLADYWAAFEQYPALQGGFIWEWLDHGIRQTAPNGESYWAYGGDFDDVPNDANFCADGIVWPDRTPHPALNEFKYLAQPVRVEPVKLAKGRVRILNRCDFLNLGWLRGEWELVEDGVVIAGGKLPKLDVDPGEGIEVTLEEATPWLSGKKATDGECFLNFRFYQRNKTLWAPAGYEVGWVQLDAPTRVRSKRKAQRADST
;
A
#
# COMPACT_ATOMS: atom_id res chain seq x y z
N ASN A 1 -13.70 4.55 -30.23
CA ASN A 1 -14.65 4.00 -29.24
C ASN A 1 -14.27 4.30 -27.78
N MET A 2 -13.15 3.81 -27.22
CA MET A 2 -12.79 4.07 -25.80
C MET A 2 -12.61 5.56 -25.48
N VAL A 3 -11.65 6.24 -26.12
CA VAL A 3 -11.32 7.64 -25.83
C VAL A 3 -12.52 8.55 -26.02
N GLU A 4 -13.25 8.41 -27.13
CA GLU A 4 -14.43 9.25 -27.38
C GLU A 4 -15.54 9.06 -26.35
N ARG A 5 -15.76 7.82 -25.89
CA ARG A 5 -16.76 7.52 -24.88
C ARG A 5 -16.41 8.15 -23.53
N ASP A 6 -15.12 8.11 -23.16
CA ASP A 6 -14.71 8.32 -21.78
C ASP A 6 -13.96 9.66 -21.51
N LYS A 7 -13.62 10.44 -22.54
CA LYS A 7 -12.82 11.68 -22.47
C LYS A 7 -13.25 12.75 -21.47
N ASN A 8 -14.52 12.75 -21.05
CA ASN A 8 -15.06 13.78 -20.15
C ASN A 8 -14.92 13.40 -18.66
N HIS A 9 -14.35 12.23 -18.34
CA HIS A 9 -14.17 11.79 -16.96
C HIS A 9 -12.83 12.29 -16.37
N PRO A 10 -12.85 13.07 -15.26
CA PRO A 10 -11.63 13.59 -14.65
C PRO A 10 -10.85 12.54 -13.86
N CYS A 11 -11.48 11.42 -13.49
CA CYS A 11 -10.79 10.28 -12.86
C CYS A 11 -9.88 9.52 -13.82
N ILE A 12 -10.06 9.69 -15.14
CA ILE A 12 -9.18 9.09 -16.15
C ILE A 12 -8.01 10.03 -16.33
N ILE A 13 -6.83 9.57 -15.90
CA ILE A 13 -5.60 10.35 -15.94
C ILE A 13 -4.61 9.88 -17.02
N LEU A 14 -4.73 8.65 -17.53
CA LEU A 14 -3.92 8.11 -18.62
C LEU A 14 -4.79 7.34 -19.62
N TRP A 15 -4.32 7.21 -20.86
CA TRP A 15 -4.88 6.28 -21.85
C TRP A 15 -3.94 5.11 -22.08
N SER A 16 -4.37 3.88 -21.76
CA SER A 16 -3.64 2.68 -22.15
C SER A 16 -4.01 2.25 -23.57
N LEU A 17 -3.02 1.93 -24.41
CA LEU A 17 -3.26 1.46 -25.79
C LEU A 17 -3.63 -0.02 -25.88
N GLY A 18 -3.50 -0.78 -24.79
CA GLY A 18 -3.77 -2.21 -24.73
C GLY A 18 -2.91 -2.91 -23.67
N ASN A 19 -2.86 -4.24 -23.74
CA ASN A 19 -2.04 -5.08 -22.87
C ASN A 19 -1.45 -6.24 -23.70
N GLU A 20 -0.17 -6.55 -23.51
CA GLU A 20 0.52 -7.73 -24.05
C GLU A 20 0.25 -8.07 -25.54
N SER A 21 0.02 -7.05 -26.37
CA SER A 21 -0.36 -7.19 -27.78
C SER A 21 0.81 -6.98 -28.75
N GLY A 22 2.05 -7.11 -28.27
CA GLY A 22 3.28 -6.85 -29.01
C GLY A 22 3.57 -5.36 -29.20
N TYR A 23 4.31 -4.97 -30.24
CA TYR A 23 4.48 -3.57 -30.61
C TYR A 23 4.72 -3.46 -32.11
N GLY A 24 4.17 -2.41 -32.75
CA GLY A 24 4.27 -2.22 -34.19
C GLY A 24 3.45 -1.05 -34.72
N PRO A 25 3.37 -0.87 -36.05
CA PRO A 25 2.80 0.31 -36.70
C PRO A 25 1.33 0.63 -36.32
N ASN A 26 0.55 -0.39 -35.93
CA ASN A 26 -0.82 -0.19 -35.47
C ASN A 26 -0.86 0.59 -34.15
N HIS A 27 0.07 0.31 -33.23
CA HIS A 27 0.18 1.05 -31.96
C HIS A 27 0.65 2.48 -32.20
N ASP A 28 1.59 2.69 -33.12
CA ASP A 28 2.01 4.04 -33.54
C ASP A 28 0.83 4.86 -34.08
N ALA A 29 0.01 4.26 -34.95
CA ALA A 29 -1.16 4.92 -35.52
C ALA A 29 -2.21 5.23 -34.45
N ALA A 30 -2.48 4.29 -33.54
CA ALA A 30 -3.39 4.50 -32.41
C ALA A 30 -2.90 5.64 -31.50
N ALA A 31 -1.62 5.62 -31.11
CA ALA A 31 -1.01 6.68 -30.31
C ALA A 31 -1.09 8.05 -31.01
N GLY A 32 -0.78 8.10 -32.31
CA GLY A 32 -0.89 9.32 -33.10
C GLY A 32 -2.31 9.89 -33.13
N TRP A 33 -3.32 9.02 -33.29
CA TRP A 33 -4.73 9.43 -33.24
C TRP A 33 -5.11 9.95 -31.85
N VAL A 34 -4.77 9.23 -30.78
CA VAL A 34 -5.11 9.65 -29.41
C VAL A 34 -4.44 10.98 -29.07
N ARG A 35 -3.15 11.16 -29.37
CA ARG A 35 -2.44 12.43 -29.12
C ARG A 35 -3.01 13.61 -29.91
N GLY A 36 -3.46 13.36 -31.15
CA GLY A 36 -4.10 14.38 -31.97
C GLY A 36 -5.51 14.75 -31.48
N TYR A 37 -6.21 13.83 -30.82
CA TYR A 37 -7.59 14.01 -30.37
C TYR A 37 -7.68 14.51 -28.92
N ASP A 38 -6.93 13.92 -27.99
CA ASP A 38 -6.90 14.27 -26.57
C ASP A 38 -5.44 14.42 -26.07
N PRO A 39 -4.85 15.63 -26.20
CA PRO A 39 -3.50 15.88 -25.72
C PRO A 39 -3.43 16.13 -24.20
N SER A 40 -4.56 16.12 -23.47
CA SER A 40 -4.56 16.47 -22.04
C SER A 40 -4.19 15.31 -21.12
N ARG A 41 -4.01 14.09 -21.66
CA ARG A 41 -3.72 12.87 -20.89
C ARG A 41 -2.51 12.13 -21.46
N PRO A 42 -1.55 11.69 -20.63
CA PRO A 42 -0.45 10.84 -21.05
C PRO A 42 -0.92 9.50 -21.64
N LEU A 43 -0.12 8.96 -22.56
CA LEU A 43 -0.25 7.59 -23.04
C LEU A 43 0.50 6.60 -22.15
N HIS A 44 -0.03 5.39 -22.09
CA HIS A 44 0.51 4.24 -21.38
C HIS A 44 0.52 3.03 -22.31
N TYR A 45 1.67 2.37 -22.47
CA TYR A 45 1.72 1.10 -23.18
C TYR A 45 2.98 0.29 -22.84
N GLU A 46 2.79 -0.81 -22.12
CA GLU A 46 3.89 -1.68 -21.70
C GLU A 46 4.54 -2.43 -22.86
N GLY A 47 3.76 -2.87 -23.86
CA GLY A 47 4.24 -3.75 -24.93
C GLY A 47 5.44 -3.20 -25.74
N ALA A 48 5.61 -1.87 -25.78
CA ALA A 48 6.75 -1.24 -26.45
C ALA A 48 8.05 -1.21 -25.62
N ILE A 49 7.96 -1.47 -24.32
CA ILE A 49 9.09 -1.50 -23.37
C ILE A 49 9.20 -2.85 -22.65
N SER A 50 8.37 -3.83 -23.04
CA SER A 50 8.13 -5.06 -22.31
C SER A 50 9.40 -5.87 -22.08
N ILE A 51 9.70 -6.16 -20.82
CA ILE A 51 10.88 -6.91 -20.43
C ILE A 51 10.81 -8.35 -20.96
N TRP A 52 9.63 -8.96 -20.84
CA TRP A 52 9.39 -10.37 -21.16
C TRP A 52 9.35 -10.61 -22.67
N ALA A 53 9.04 -9.59 -23.46
CA ALA A 53 9.14 -9.61 -24.93
C ALA A 53 10.54 -9.19 -25.46
N GLY A 54 11.58 -9.19 -24.62
CA GLY A 54 12.96 -8.88 -25.00
C GLY A 54 13.34 -7.39 -24.96
N GLY A 55 12.46 -6.54 -24.42
CA GLY A 55 12.73 -5.13 -24.15
C GLY A 55 13.58 -4.91 -22.89
N ASN A 56 14.00 -3.67 -22.67
CA ASN A 56 14.97 -3.33 -21.63
C ASN A 56 14.64 -2.05 -20.85
N LEU A 57 13.36 -1.67 -20.74
CA LEU A 57 12.93 -0.40 -20.12
C LEU A 57 13.55 0.84 -20.80
N ARG A 58 13.66 0.81 -22.12
CA ARG A 58 14.09 1.96 -22.94
C ARG A 58 13.23 2.03 -24.19
N GLY A 59 13.14 3.21 -24.80
CA GLY A 59 12.36 3.42 -26.01
C GLY A 59 10.86 3.57 -25.73
N GLY A 60 10.04 3.28 -26.74
CA GLY A 60 8.58 3.30 -26.64
C GLY A 60 7.96 4.70 -26.57
N GLU A 61 8.73 5.77 -26.73
CA GLU A 61 8.30 7.18 -26.59
C GLU A 61 7.14 7.54 -27.54
N ARG A 62 7.04 6.83 -28.67
CA ARG A 62 5.96 7.01 -29.63
C ARG A 62 4.59 6.65 -29.05
N VAL A 63 4.54 5.71 -28.11
CA VAL A 63 3.32 5.06 -27.64
C VAL A 63 3.13 5.08 -26.12
N THR A 64 4.15 5.49 -25.35
CA THR A 64 4.05 5.63 -23.90
C THR A 64 4.80 6.86 -23.37
N ASP A 65 4.10 7.64 -22.54
CA ASP A 65 4.60 8.82 -21.82
C ASP A 65 5.02 8.49 -20.38
N VAL A 66 4.74 7.26 -19.94
CA VAL A 66 5.17 6.71 -18.65
C VAL A 66 5.91 5.41 -18.87
N MET A 67 6.94 5.16 -18.07
CA MET A 67 7.61 3.86 -18.06
C MET A 67 6.80 2.90 -17.23
N CYS A 68 6.17 1.92 -17.87
CA CYS A 68 5.15 1.09 -17.25
C CYS A 68 5.39 -0.41 -17.39
N PRO A 69 6.47 -0.95 -16.80
CA PRO A 69 6.73 -2.38 -16.90
C PRO A 69 5.80 -3.23 -16.03
N MET A 70 5.62 -4.48 -16.46
CA MET A 70 5.02 -5.55 -15.66
C MET A 70 6.12 -6.30 -14.89
N TYR A 71 5.93 -6.45 -13.58
CA TYR A 71 6.73 -7.29 -12.68
C TYR A 71 8.27 -7.09 -12.73
N PRO A 72 8.80 -5.85 -12.79
CA PRO A 72 10.25 -5.67 -12.71
C PRO A 72 10.75 -6.01 -11.30
N GLU A 73 11.98 -6.51 -11.18
CA GLU A 73 12.63 -6.60 -9.87
C GLU A 73 12.82 -5.21 -9.24
N ILE A 74 12.80 -5.14 -7.91
CA ILE A 74 13.03 -3.89 -7.15
C ILE A 74 14.39 -3.26 -7.52
N SER A 75 15.42 -4.09 -7.65
CA SER A 75 16.77 -3.68 -8.09
C SER A 75 16.74 -2.92 -9.44
N ARG A 76 15.85 -3.34 -10.35
CA ARG A 76 15.73 -2.80 -11.70
C ARG A 76 15.02 -1.45 -11.72
N ILE A 77 13.99 -1.26 -10.90
CA ILE A 77 13.33 0.05 -10.77
C ILE A 77 14.23 1.06 -10.04
N ILE A 78 15.00 0.62 -9.04
CA ILE A 78 16.01 1.47 -8.39
C ILE A 78 17.06 1.90 -9.42
N ALA A 79 17.60 0.95 -10.19
CA ALA A 79 18.56 1.26 -11.25
C ALA A 79 17.98 2.23 -12.30
N TYR A 80 16.70 2.09 -12.66
CA TYR A 80 16.01 3.06 -13.50
C TYR A 80 16.07 4.48 -12.90
N SER A 81 15.78 4.62 -11.60
CA SER A 81 15.79 5.94 -10.96
C SER A 81 17.20 6.53 -10.78
N GLU A 82 18.21 5.71 -10.52
CA GLU A 82 19.57 6.20 -10.23
C GLU A 82 20.40 6.48 -11.48
N GLN A 83 20.18 5.72 -12.54
CA GLN A 83 21.10 5.66 -13.69
C GLN A 83 20.52 6.26 -14.97
N ASN A 84 19.21 6.53 -15.03
CA ASN A 84 18.56 6.84 -16.29
C ASN A 84 18.45 8.35 -16.56
N ALA A 85 18.56 8.71 -17.84
CA ALA A 85 18.30 10.05 -18.35
C ALA A 85 16.88 10.19 -18.94
N ASP A 86 16.07 9.12 -18.89
CA ASP A 86 14.69 9.14 -19.35
C ASP A 86 13.85 10.06 -18.44
N PRO A 87 13.19 11.10 -18.99
CA PRO A 87 12.46 12.06 -18.19
C PRO A 87 11.09 11.54 -17.71
N ARG A 88 10.65 10.36 -18.19
CA ARG A 88 9.34 9.80 -17.84
C ARG A 88 9.36 9.20 -16.44
N PRO A 89 8.27 9.30 -15.67
CA PRO A 89 8.16 8.56 -14.42
C PRO A 89 7.95 7.07 -14.68
N LEU A 90 8.33 6.23 -13.72
CA LEU A 90 8.05 4.81 -13.73
C LEU A 90 6.82 4.51 -12.85
N ILE A 91 5.79 3.94 -13.47
CA ILE A 91 4.56 3.47 -12.83
C ILE A 91 4.32 2.05 -13.32
N MET A 92 4.58 1.05 -12.47
CA MET A 92 4.40 -0.35 -12.88
C MET A 92 2.93 -0.63 -13.17
N CYS A 93 2.61 -1.03 -14.41
CA CYS A 93 1.22 -1.32 -14.77
C CYS A 93 0.71 -2.58 -14.08
N GLU A 94 1.62 -3.49 -13.73
CA GLU A 94 1.37 -4.65 -12.89
C GLU A 94 2.59 -4.92 -12.02
N TYR A 95 2.37 -5.13 -10.72
CA TYR A 95 3.40 -5.62 -9.80
C TYR A 95 2.77 -6.45 -8.69
N SER A 96 3.60 -7.18 -7.94
CA SER A 96 3.18 -7.94 -6.76
C SER A 96 1.95 -8.84 -6.99
N HIS A 97 2.08 -9.82 -7.89
CA HIS A 97 1.04 -10.79 -8.22
C HIS A 97 0.40 -11.44 -6.96
N ALA A 98 -0.93 -11.38 -6.82
CA ALA A 98 -1.66 -11.67 -5.59
C ALA A 98 -2.24 -13.08 -5.49
N MET A 99 -1.89 -13.97 -6.43
CA MET A 99 -2.33 -15.37 -6.46
C MET A 99 -2.02 -16.15 -5.18
N GLY A 100 -3.09 -16.59 -4.52
CA GLY A 100 -3.04 -17.39 -3.29
C GLY A 100 -2.46 -16.62 -2.11
N ASN A 101 -1.48 -17.23 -1.42
CA ASN A 101 -0.76 -16.59 -0.32
C ASN A 101 0.53 -15.96 -0.86
N SER A 102 0.48 -14.67 -1.20
CA SER A 102 1.52 -13.96 -1.95
C SER A 102 1.85 -12.58 -1.36
N ASN A 103 2.27 -11.62 -2.19
CA ASN A 103 2.52 -10.20 -1.88
C ASN A 103 3.64 -9.93 -0.86
N GLY A 104 4.60 -10.85 -0.74
CA GLY A 104 5.63 -10.80 0.31
C GLY A 104 6.57 -9.59 0.28
N SER A 105 6.72 -8.89 -0.85
CA SER A 105 7.66 -7.77 -1.02
C SER A 105 6.99 -6.39 -1.12
N LEU A 106 5.71 -6.26 -0.72
CA LEU A 106 4.98 -4.98 -0.82
C LEU A 106 5.71 -3.83 -0.10
N ALA A 107 6.21 -4.08 1.12
CA ALA A 107 6.92 -3.07 1.90
C ALA A 107 8.22 -2.62 1.23
N ASP A 108 8.95 -3.53 0.58
CA ASP A 108 10.21 -3.23 -0.09
C ASP A 108 9.99 -2.37 -1.36
N TYR A 109 8.96 -2.68 -2.15
CA TYR A 109 8.54 -1.81 -3.27
C TYR A 109 8.12 -0.43 -2.76
N TRP A 110 7.34 -0.38 -1.70
CA TRP A 110 6.84 0.86 -1.14
C TRP A 110 7.97 1.75 -0.62
N ALA A 111 8.98 1.17 0.03
CA ALA A 111 10.19 1.87 0.43
C ALA A 111 10.94 2.47 -0.77
N ALA A 112 11.03 1.73 -1.89
CA ALA A 112 11.61 2.27 -3.12
C ALA A 112 10.79 3.45 -3.68
N PHE A 113 9.46 3.36 -3.70
CA PHE A 113 8.60 4.47 -4.15
C PHE A 113 8.76 5.73 -3.31
N GLU A 114 8.90 5.58 -1.99
CA GLU A 114 9.09 6.72 -1.08
C GLU A 114 10.48 7.35 -1.20
N GLN A 115 11.49 6.56 -1.56
CA GLN A 115 12.89 7.01 -1.61
C GLN A 115 13.24 7.68 -2.95
N TYR A 116 12.69 7.21 -4.06
CA TYR A 116 13.12 7.58 -5.41
C TYR A 116 12.01 8.33 -6.17
N PRO A 117 12.12 9.65 -6.39
CA PRO A 117 11.06 10.47 -6.99
C PRO A 117 10.59 10.04 -8.38
N ALA A 118 11.44 9.36 -9.16
CA ALA A 118 11.07 8.83 -10.48
C ALA A 118 10.12 7.63 -10.38
N LEU A 119 10.02 6.97 -9.22
CA LEU A 119 9.20 5.79 -8.99
C LEU A 119 7.88 6.23 -8.36
N GLN A 120 6.82 6.26 -9.16
CA GLN A 120 5.50 6.76 -8.73
C GLN A 120 4.51 5.64 -8.37
N GLY A 121 5.03 4.46 -8.01
CA GLY A 121 4.23 3.31 -7.58
C GLY A 121 3.89 2.32 -8.69
N GLY A 122 2.74 1.67 -8.55
CA GLY A 122 2.22 0.70 -9.50
C GLY A 122 0.88 0.13 -9.09
N PHE A 123 0.34 -0.77 -9.92
CA PHE A 123 -0.96 -1.42 -9.70
C PHE A 123 -0.77 -2.88 -9.35
N ILE A 124 -1.29 -3.30 -8.18
CA ILE A 124 -1.23 -4.70 -7.75
C ILE A 124 -2.07 -5.54 -8.70
N TRP A 125 -1.49 -6.63 -9.24
CA TRP A 125 -2.24 -7.63 -9.99
C TRP A 125 -2.76 -8.72 -9.05
N GLU A 126 -4.06 -8.91 -8.89
CA GLU A 126 -5.16 -8.05 -9.31
C GLU A 126 -6.16 -7.80 -8.17
N TRP A 127 -7.28 -7.15 -8.47
CA TRP A 127 -8.24 -6.81 -7.42
C TRP A 127 -8.96 -8.05 -6.89
N LEU A 128 -9.47 -8.92 -7.76
CA LEU A 128 -10.49 -9.91 -7.42
C LEU A 128 -10.16 -11.28 -7.99
N ASP A 129 -10.29 -12.33 -7.19
CA ASP A 129 -10.30 -13.69 -7.72
C ASP A 129 -11.50 -13.93 -8.66
N HIS A 130 -11.26 -14.48 -9.84
CA HIS A 130 -12.31 -14.82 -10.81
C HIS A 130 -12.92 -16.22 -10.58
N GLY A 131 -13.23 -16.53 -9.32
CA GLY A 131 -13.88 -17.78 -8.94
C GLY A 131 -15.40 -17.76 -9.16
N ILE A 132 -15.94 -18.78 -9.83
CA ILE A 132 -17.38 -18.94 -10.03
C ILE A 132 -17.95 -19.79 -8.90
N ARG A 133 -19.00 -19.31 -8.22
CA ARG A 133 -19.61 -20.07 -7.13
C ARG A 133 -20.23 -21.37 -7.65
N GLN A 134 -19.82 -22.49 -7.07
CA GLN A 134 -20.38 -23.81 -7.30
C GLN A 134 -20.80 -24.48 -5.98
N THR A 135 -21.50 -25.61 -6.08
CA THR A 135 -21.93 -26.44 -4.96
C THR A 135 -21.45 -27.87 -5.16
N ALA A 136 -20.66 -28.38 -4.23
CA ALA A 136 -20.16 -29.74 -4.24
C ALA A 136 -21.26 -30.76 -3.91
N PRO A 137 -21.09 -32.07 -4.21
CA PRO A 137 -22.10 -33.11 -3.92
C PRO A 137 -22.47 -33.25 -2.44
N ASN A 138 -21.60 -32.82 -1.52
CA ASN A 138 -21.85 -32.78 -0.08
C ASN A 138 -22.68 -31.53 0.36
N GLY A 139 -23.02 -30.63 -0.57
CA GLY A 139 -23.77 -29.40 -0.33
C GLY A 139 -22.93 -28.18 0.02
N GLU A 140 -21.60 -28.31 0.11
CA GLU A 140 -20.71 -27.19 0.41
C GLU A 140 -20.51 -26.28 -0.82
N SER A 141 -20.47 -24.97 -0.60
CA SER A 141 -20.15 -24.02 -1.67
C SER A 141 -18.65 -23.85 -1.80
N TYR A 142 -18.16 -23.76 -3.04
CA TYR A 142 -16.76 -23.49 -3.35
C TYR A 142 -16.64 -22.51 -4.52
N TRP A 143 -15.44 -21.98 -4.71
CA TRP A 143 -15.08 -21.14 -5.85
C TRP A 143 -14.39 -22.00 -6.90
N ALA A 144 -15.08 -22.22 -8.02
CA ALA A 144 -14.61 -22.98 -9.15
C ALA A 144 -13.75 -22.12 -10.09
N TYR A 145 -12.78 -22.75 -10.75
CA TYR A 145 -11.89 -22.13 -11.74
C TYR A 145 -11.74 -23.03 -12.98
N GLY A 146 -10.76 -22.77 -13.85
CA GLY A 146 -10.56 -23.53 -15.08
C GLY A 146 -10.39 -25.04 -14.82
N GLY A 147 -11.09 -25.87 -15.58
CA GLY A 147 -11.11 -27.31 -15.39
C GLY A 147 -12.24 -27.84 -14.49
N ASP A 148 -12.93 -26.99 -13.74
CA ASP A 148 -14.13 -27.37 -12.96
C ASP A 148 -15.41 -27.37 -13.82
N PHE A 149 -15.31 -27.05 -15.12
CA PHE A 149 -16.43 -26.96 -16.06
C PHE A 149 -16.29 -27.92 -17.25
N ASP A 150 -15.45 -28.96 -17.12
CA ASP A 150 -15.08 -29.90 -18.19
C ASP A 150 -14.46 -29.21 -19.42
N ASP A 151 -13.92 -28.00 -19.25
CA ASP A 151 -13.31 -27.18 -20.29
C ASP A 151 -11.87 -27.60 -20.62
N VAL A 152 -11.59 -27.78 -21.91
CA VAL A 152 -10.26 -28.16 -22.43
C VAL A 152 -9.98 -27.40 -23.75
N PRO A 153 -8.87 -26.64 -23.85
CA PRO A 153 -7.84 -26.42 -22.83
C PRO A 153 -8.32 -25.48 -21.70
N ASN A 154 -7.61 -25.50 -20.57
CA ASN A 154 -7.78 -24.56 -19.46
C ASN A 154 -6.43 -24.27 -18.77
N ASP A 155 -6.38 -23.17 -18.03
CA ASP A 155 -5.18 -22.71 -17.27
C ASP A 155 -5.41 -22.80 -15.74
N ALA A 156 -6.23 -23.76 -15.31
CA ALA A 156 -6.51 -24.07 -13.91
C ALA A 156 -6.87 -22.83 -13.06
N ASN A 157 -6.17 -22.64 -11.93
CA ASN A 157 -6.45 -21.60 -10.94
C ASN A 157 -5.70 -20.28 -11.19
N PHE A 158 -5.08 -20.09 -12.36
CA PHE A 158 -4.33 -18.85 -12.66
C PHE A 158 -5.22 -17.60 -12.67
N CYS A 159 -6.54 -17.76 -12.81
CA CYS A 159 -7.54 -16.69 -12.66
C CYS A 159 -7.97 -16.38 -11.21
N ALA A 160 -7.39 -17.07 -10.22
CA ALA A 160 -7.60 -16.82 -8.79
C ALA A 160 -6.36 -16.08 -8.22
N ASP A 161 -6.17 -14.87 -8.72
CA ASP A 161 -5.01 -14.00 -8.58
C ASP A 161 -5.33 -12.62 -7.95
N GLY A 162 -6.44 -12.54 -7.21
CA GLY A 162 -6.90 -11.32 -6.55
C GLY A 162 -6.38 -11.09 -5.14
N ILE A 163 -6.36 -9.83 -4.72
CA ILE A 163 -6.15 -9.43 -3.32
C ILE A 163 -7.45 -9.50 -2.47
N VAL A 164 -8.58 -9.81 -3.10
CA VAL A 164 -9.84 -10.16 -2.44
C VAL A 164 -10.49 -11.39 -3.09
N TRP A 165 -11.24 -12.14 -2.29
CA TRP A 165 -12.04 -13.29 -2.73
C TRP A 165 -13.14 -12.87 -3.72
N PRO A 166 -13.77 -13.80 -4.47
CA PRO A 166 -14.83 -13.47 -5.43
C PRO A 166 -16.04 -12.74 -4.83
N ASP A 167 -16.29 -12.87 -3.52
CA ASP A 167 -17.34 -12.16 -2.80
C ASP A 167 -16.90 -10.81 -2.19
N ARG A 168 -15.67 -10.36 -2.52
CA ARG A 168 -14.98 -9.15 -2.05
C ARG A 168 -14.53 -9.21 -0.59
N THR A 169 -14.54 -10.39 0.03
CA THR A 169 -13.89 -10.58 1.33
C THR A 169 -12.37 -10.38 1.17
N PRO A 170 -11.72 -9.52 1.97
CA PRO A 170 -10.28 -9.28 1.87
C PRO A 170 -9.41 -10.52 2.07
N HIS A 171 -8.37 -10.69 1.26
CA HIS A 171 -7.23 -11.54 1.62
C HIS A 171 -6.38 -10.84 2.70
N PRO A 172 -5.59 -11.58 3.50
CA PRO A 172 -4.72 -10.98 4.52
C PRO A 172 -3.80 -9.88 3.96
N ALA A 173 -3.27 -10.06 2.74
CA ALA A 173 -2.40 -9.10 2.06
C ALA A 173 -3.02 -7.70 1.84
N LEU A 174 -4.36 -7.59 1.76
CA LEU A 174 -5.00 -6.28 1.67
C LEU A 174 -4.75 -5.42 2.91
N ASN A 175 -4.59 -6.03 4.09
CA ASN A 175 -4.28 -5.31 5.32
C ASN A 175 -2.87 -4.73 5.30
N GLU A 176 -1.91 -5.44 4.70
CA GLU A 176 -0.54 -4.96 4.50
C GLU A 176 -0.54 -3.75 3.56
N PHE A 177 -1.22 -3.85 2.42
CA PHE A 177 -1.37 -2.72 1.51
C PHE A 177 -2.06 -1.52 2.17
N LYS A 178 -3.14 -1.75 2.94
CA LYS A 178 -3.83 -0.70 3.70
C LYS A 178 -2.88 0.03 4.66
N TYR A 179 -2.02 -0.72 5.36
CA TYR A 179 -1.04 -0.16 6.28
C TYR A 179 0.01 0.69 5.55
N LEU A 180 0.56 0.19 4.43
CA LEU A 180 1.55 0.91 3.63
C LEU A 180 0.97 2.18 2.98
N ALA A 181 -0.25 2.11 2.46
CA ALA A 181 -0.91 3.21 1.76
C ALA A 181 -1.58 4.24 2.68
N GLN A 182 -1.51 4.06 4.01
CA GLN A 182 -2.21 4.96 4.93
C GLN A 182 -1.65 6.40 4.87
N PRO A 183 -2.50 7.43 5.04
CA PRO A 183 -2.15 8.84 4.78
C PRO A 183 -1.30 9.48 5.89
N VAL A 184 -1.00 8.75 6.96
CA VAL A 184 -0.35 9.29 8.16
C VAL A 184 0.72 8.35 8.66
N ARG A 185 1.88 8.89 9.01
CA ARG A 185 2.99 8.15 9.63
C ARG A 185 3.31 8.76 10.98
N VAL A 186 3.77 7.93 11.91
CA VAL A 186 4.27 8.38 13.21
C VAL A 186 5.72 7.98 13.31
N GLU A 187 6.59 8.96 13.55
CA GLU A 187 8.02 8.77 13.65
C GLU A 187 8.51 9.12 15.06
N PRO A 188 9.43 8.31 15.63
CA PRO A 188 10.04 8.65 16.91
C PRO A 188 10.97 9.86 16.75
N VAL A 189 10.79 10.89 17.58
CA VAL A 189 11.73 12.03 17.67
C VAL A 189 12.63 11.86 18.88
N LYS A 190 12.03 11.72 20.06
CA LYS A 190 12.73 11.41 21.31
C LYS A 190 11.76 10.73 22.27
N LEU A 191 11.54 9.42 22.06
CA LEU A 191 10.54 8.63 22.80
C LEU A 191 10.75 8.67 24.32
N ALA A 192 11.98 8.69 24.82
CA ALA A 192 12.24 8.81 26.26
C ALA A 192 11.73 10.12 26.90
N LYS A 193 11.37 11.13 26.09
CA LYS A 193 10.70 12.37 26.49
C LYS A 193 9.24 12.44 25.99
N GLY A 194 8.68 11.32 25.54
CA GLY A 194 7.35 11.24 24.95
C GLY A 194 7.20 11.96 23.61
N ARG A 195 8.29 12.32 22.90
CA ARG A 195 8.19 13.11 21.66
C ARG A 195 8.16 12.24 20.41
N VAL A 196 7.11 12.45 19.61
CA VAL A 196 6.89 11.83 18.29
C VAL A 196 6.56 12.90 17.26
N ARG A 197 6.76 12.58 15.97
CA ARG A 197 6.34 13.40 14.84
C ARG A 197 5.21 12.69 14.09
N ILE A 198 4.12 13.39 13.83
CA ILE A 198 3.02 12.91 12.98
C ILE A 198 3.20 13.56 11.61
N LEU A 199 3.37 12.75 10.57
CA LEU A 199 3.64 13.19 9.20
C LEU A 199 2.40 13.00 8.32
N ASN A 200 2.08 14.02 7.52
CA ASN A 200 1.06 13.95 6.48
C ASN A 200 1.65 13.40 5.17
N ARG A 201 1.14 12.25 4.71
CA ARG A 201 1.54 11.59 3.47
C ARG A 201 0.54 11.81 2.31
N CYS A 202 -0.49 12.61 2.51
CA CYS A 202 -1.37 13.01 1.42
C CYS A 202 -0.68 14.03 0.51
N ASP A 203 -1.05 14.02 -0.78
CA ASP A 203 -0.55 15.00 -1.77
C ASP A 203 -1.32 16.33 -1.74
N PHE A 204 -2.61 16.30 -1.34
CA PHE A 204 -3.50 17.48 -1.45
C PHE A 204 -4.28 17.81 -0.17
N LEU A 205 -4.50 16.83 0.72
CA LEU A 205 -5.37 17.01 1.88
C LEU A 205 -4.55 17.29 3.14
N ASN A 206 -4.92 18.34 3.88
CA ASN A 206 -4.50 18.55 5.27
C ASN A 206 -5.06 17.42 6.17
N LEU A 207 -4.37 17.01 7.24
CA LEU A 207 -4.83 15.93 8.13
C LEU A 207 -6.03 16.27 9.04
N GLY A 208 -6.59 17.47 8.95
CA GLY A 208 -7.65 17.97 9.85
C GLY A 208 -8.94 17.15 9.80
N TRP A 209 -9.16 16.37 8.74
CA TRP A 209 -10.27 15.42 8.63
C TRP A 209 -10.13 14.18 9.51
N LEU A 210 -8.94 13.96 10.09
CA LEU A 210 -8.63 12.88 11.03
C LEU A 210 -8.63 13.34 12.49
N ARG A 211 -8.97 12.41 13.39
CA ARG A 211 -8.67 12.47 14.82
C ARG A 211 -7.70 11.35 15.16
N GLY A 212 -6.70 11.64 15.98
CA GLY A 212 -5.71 10.66 16.42
C GLY A 212 -5.86 10.33 17.90
N GLU A 213 -5.56 9.11 18.27
CA GLU A 213 -5.50 8.61 19.65
C GLU A 213 -4.23 7.78 19.84
N TRP A 214 -3.74 7.71 21.07
CA TRP A 214 -2.56 6.94 21.41
C TRP A 214 -2.77 6.17 22.72
N GLU A 215 -2.10 5.03 22.83
CA GLU A 215 -2.10 4.16 24.00
C GLU A 215 -0.69 3.63 24.26
N LEU A 216 -0.28 3.58 25.52
CA LEU A 216 0.87 2.81 25.98
C LEU A 216 0.34 1.48 26.54
N VAL A 217 0.78 0.38 25.94
CA VAL A 217 0.33 -0.97 26.25
C VAL A 217 1.47 -1.77 26.87
N GLU A 218 1.21 -2.40 28.01
CA GLU A 218 2.12 -3.29 28.74
C GLU A 218 1.55 -4.71 28.72
N ASP A 219 2.25 -5.67 28.10
CA ASP A 219 1.81 -7.07 27.96
C ASP A 219 0.32 -7.21 27.53
N GLY A 220 -0.12 -6.34 26.62
CA GLY A 220 -1.52 -6.30 26.11
C GLY A 220 -2.50 -5.46 26.94
N VAL A 221 -2.08 -4.88 28.07
CA VAL A 221 -2.92 -4.04 28.93
C VAL A 221 -2.58 -2.55 28.75
N VAL A 222 -3.58 -1.72 28.46
CA VAL A 222 -3.40 -0.27 28.37
C VAL A 222 -3.10 0.32 29.76
N ILE A 223 -1.95 0.99 29.89
CA ILE A 223 -1.49 1.59 31.15
C ILE A 223 -1.45 3.13 31.13
N ALA A 224 -1.47 3.73 29.93
CA ALA A 224 -1.66 5.15 29.70
C ALA A 224 -2.25 5.35 28.30
N GLY A 225 -2.92 6.47 28.05
CA GLY A 225 -3.46 6.78 26.74
C GLY A 225 -4.09 8.17 26.70
N GLY A 226 -4.36 8.65 25.49
CA GLY A 226 -4.92 9.97 25.30
C GLY A 226 -5.28 10.28 23.86
N LYS A 227 -5.85 11.46 23.66
CA LYS A 227 -6.13 12.01 22.33
C LYS A 227 -4.92 12.78 21.84
N LEU A 228 -4.62 12.66 20.55
CA LEU A 228 -3.67 13.54 19.88
C LEU A 228 -4.29 14.94 19.71
N PRO A 229 -3.46 16.01 19.60
CA PRO A 229 -3.95 17.35 19.29
C PRO A 229 -4.69 17.39 17.94
N LYS A 230 -5.31 18.53 17.62
CA LYS A 230 -5.86 18.76 16.28
C LYS A 230 -4.72 18.59 15.27
N LEU A 231 -4.95 17.72 14.28
CA LEU A 231 -3.98 17.42 13.23
C LEU A 231 -4.11 18.45 12.10
N ASP A 232 -3.74 19.69 12.37
CA ASP A 232 -3.64 20.74 11.35
C ASP A 232 -2.27 20.66 10.69
N VAL A 233 -2.14 19.75 9.74
CA VAL A 233 -0.86 19.40 9.10
C VAL A 233 -1.08 19.34 7.60
N ASP A 234 -0.45 20.26 6.87
CA ASP A 234 -0.56 20.35 5.42
C ASP A 234 0.17 19.20 4.70
N PRO A 235 -0.16 18.92 3.42
CA PRO A 235 0.49 17.88 2.63
C PRO A 235 2.03 17.90 2.72
N GLY A 236 2.64 16.76 3.03
CA GLY A 236 4.09 16.61 3.16
C GLY A 236 4.70 17.19 4.44
N GLU A 237 3.93 17.90 5.27
CA GLU A 237 4.42 18.46 6.54
C GLU A 237 4.25 17.50 7.72
N GLY A 238 4.81 17.87 8.89
CA GLY A 238 4.62 17.12 10.12
C GLY A 238 4.60 17.98 11.36
N ILE A 239 3.92 17.49 12.40
CA ILE A 239 3.79 18.13 13.71
C ILE A 239 4.45 17.27 14.79
N GLU A 240 5.22 17.90 15.69
CA GLU A 240 5.73 17.23 16.88
C GLU A 240 4.69 17.26 18.01
N VAL A 241 4.48 16.11 18.64
CA VAL A 241 3.56 15.93 19.77
C VAL A 241 4.34 15.34 20.95
N THR A 242 4.07 15.85 22.15
CA THR A 242 4.61 15.30 23.40
C THR A 242 3.49 14.55 24.13
N LEU A 243 3.72 13.26 24.38
CA LEU A 243 2.83 12.38 25.15
C LEU A 243 3.17 12.49 26.64
N GLU A 244 2.71 13.57 27.28
CA GLU A 244 3.05 13.89 28.66
C GLU A 244 2.65 12.78 29.63
N GLU A 245 1.47 12.19 29.41
CA GLU A 245 0.92 11.12 30.24
C GLU A 245 1.72 9.82 30.11
N ALA A 246 2.35 9.54 28.97
CA ALA A 246 3.24 8.38 28.81
C ALA A 246 4.63 8.61 29.40
N THR A 247 5.05 9.88 29.53
CA THR A 247 6.44 10.26 29.85
C THR A 247 6.99 9.61 31.13
N PRO A 248 6.24 9.44 32.24
CA PRO A 248 6.77 8.75 33.42
C PRO A 248 7.30 7.34 33.13
N TRP A 249 6.64 6.59 32.26
CA TRP A 249 7.07 5.24 31.86
C TRP A 249 8.17 5.28 30.81
N LEU A 250 8.00 6.11 29.78
CA LEU A 250 8.97 6.24 28.68
C LEU A 250 10.32 6.80 29.13
N SER A 251 10.34 7.62 30.19
CA SER A 251 11.59 8.13 30.75
C SER A 251 12.25 7.16 31.73
N GLY A 252 11.64 5.99 31.97
CA GLY A 252 12.09 5.00 32.96
C GLY A 252 11.90 5.41 34.43
N LYS A 253 11.21 6.53 34.71
CA LYS A 253 10.94 6.97 36.10
C LYS A 253 9.98 6.00 36.80
N LYS A 254 8.92 5.60 36.09
CA LYS A 254 8.01 4.53 36.49
C LYS A 254 8.44 3.25 35.79
N ALA A 255 8.66 2.20 36.58
CA ALA A 255 9.05 0.90 36.06
C ALA A 255 7.80 0.09 35.66
N THR A 256 7.96 -0.70 34.61
CA THR A 256 6.99 -1.67 34.08
C THR A 256 7.36 -3.08 34.54
N ASP A 257 6.42 -4.00 34.52
CA ASP A 257 6.60 -5.43 34.79
C ASP A 257 6.80 -6.24 33.49
N GLY A 258 6.43 -5.67 32.33
CA GLY A 258 6.48 -6.32 31.02
C GLY A 258 7.03 -5.47 29.88
N GLU A 259 6.90 -6.00 28.65
CA GLU A 259 7.24 -5.30 27.41
C GLU A 259 6.18 -4.23 27.13
N CYS A 260 6.59 -3.13 26.51
CA CYS A 260 5.71 -2.01 26.26
C CYS A 260 5.76 -1.52 24.82
N PHE A 261 4.59 -1.15 24.29
CA PHE A 261 4.42 -0.58 22.96
C PHE A 261 3.56 0.69 23.02
N LEU A 262 3.90 1.67 22.19
CA LEU A 262 3.07 2.83 21.90
C LEU A 262 2.26 2.56 20.64
N ASN A 263 0.94 2.53 20.78
CA ASN A 263 0.01 2.40 19.67
C ASN A 263 -0.58 3.76 19.34
N PHE A 264 -0.72 4.06 18.06
CA PHE A 264 -1.40 5.24 17.53
C PHE A 264 -2.48 4.79 16.57
N ARG A 265 -3.67 5.39 16.64
CA ARG A 265 -4.79 5.08 15.75
C ARG A 265 -5.41 6.37 15.23
N PHE A 266 -5.76 6.38 13.95
CA PHE A 266 -6.28 7.54 13.25
C PHE A 266 -7.65 7.24 12.63
N TYR A 267 -8.63 8.05 13.00
CA TYR A 267 -10.02 7.86 12.62
C TYR A 267 -10.54 9.05 11.83
N GLN A 268 -11.34 8.76 10.83
CA GLN A 268 -12.08 9.77 10.11
C GLN A 268 -13.10 10.48 11.01
N ARG A 269 -13.14 11.81 10.98
CA ARG A 269 -14.07 12.60 11.80
C ARG A 269 -15.51 12.55 11.32
N ASN A 270 -15.71 12.70 10.02
CA ASN A 270 -17.02 12.93 9.40
C ASN A 270 -17.35 11.81 8.42
N LYS A 271 -18.63 11.47 8.24
CA LYS A 271 -19.05 10.52 7.20
C LYS A 271 -18.66 11.03 5.79
N THR A 272 -18.24 10.12 4.93
CA THR A 272 -18.00 10.36 3.50
C THR A 272 -18.83 9.37 2.66
N LEU A 273 -18.68 9.42 1.34
CA LEU A 273 -19.31 8.46 0.43
C LEU A 273 -18.77 7.02 0.59
N TRP A 274 -17.54 6.86 1.05
CA TRP A 274 -16.86 5.55 1.10
C TRP A 274 -16.78 4.95 2.51
N ALA A 275 -16.90 5.76 3.58
CA ALA A 275 -16.90 5.26 4.95
C ALA A 275 -17.70 6.13 5.93
N PRO A 276 -18.21 5.53 7.03
CA PRO A 276 -18.82 6.25 8.14
C PRO A 276 -17.79 7.08 8.92
N ALA A 277 -18.28 8.02 9.73
CA ALA A 277 -17.46 8.66 10.77
C ALA A 277 -16.94 7.60 11.74
N GLY A 278 -15.70 7.76 12.21
CA GLY A 278 -15.05 6.81 13.11
C GLY A 278 -14.39 5.62 12.41
N TYR A 279 -14.41 5.54 11.08
CA TYR A 279 -13.63 4.52 10.35
C TYR A 279 -12.12 4.69 10.62
N GLU A 280 -11.44 3.59 10.93
CA GLU A 280 -9.99 3.57 11.14
C GLU A 280 -9.25 3.58 9.81
N VAL A 281 -8.57 4.71 9.55
CA VAL A 281 -7.85 4.96 8.31
C VAL A 281 -6.43 4.41 8.37
N GLY A 282 -5.80 4.45 9.54
CA GLY A 282 -4.44 3.96 9.74
C GLY A 282 -4.08 3.83 11.20
N TRP A 283 -3.01 3.10 11.46
CA TRP A 283 -2.47 2.88 12.80
C TRP A 283 -0.95 2.75 12.74
N VAL A 284 -0.26 2.93 13.86
CA VAL A 284 1.19 2.72 13.99
C VAL A 284 1.48 2.15 15.37
N GLN A 285 2.41 1.21 15.46
CA GLN A 285 2.96 0.73 16.73
C GLN A 285 4.47 1.00 16.78
N LEU A 286 4.95 1.48 17.92
CA LEU A 286 6.36 1.74 18.18
C LEU A 286 6.78 1.03 19.47
N ASP A 287 7.98 0.44 19.48
CA ASP A 287 8.60 -0.07 20.71
C ASP A 287 8.76 1.06 21.72
N ALA A 288 8.26 0.86 22.95
CA ALA A 288 8.33 1.88 23.98
C ALA A 288 9.59 1.68 24.83
N PRO A 289 10.50 2.67 24.95
CA PRO A 289 11.71 2.54 25.76
C PRO A 289 11.37 2.66 27.25
N THR A 290 10.93 1.55 27.87
CA THR A 290 10.56 1.52 29.29
C THR A 290 11.62 0.83 30.15
N ARG A 291 11.61 1.12 31.46
CA ARG A 291 12.46 0.41 32.44
C ARG A 291 11.68 -0.74 33.05
N VAL A 292 11.97 -1.97 32.65
CA VAL A 292 11.37 -3.18 33.22
C VAL A 292 11.95 -3.45 34.62
N ARG A 293 11.09 -3.80 35.59
CA ARG A 293 11.51 -4.22 36.93
C ARG A 293 12.30 -5.51 36.83
N SER A 294 13.48 -5.55 37.45
CA SER A 294 14.20 -6.82 37.58
C SER A 294 13.35 -7.79 38.41
N LYS A 295 12.94 -8.92 37.84
CA LYS A 295 12.38 -10.02 38.64
C LYS A 295 13.46 -10.47 39.63
N ARG A 296 13.30 -10.14 40.92
CA ARG A 296 14.15 -10.71 41.98
C ARG A 296 14.03 -12.23 41.85
N LYS A 297 15.14 -12.93 41.55
CA LYS A 297 15.20 -14.39 41.72
C LYS A 297 14.72 -14.67 43.14
N ALA A 298 13.58 -15.35 43.28
CA ALA A 298 13.13 -15.83 44.57
C ALA A 298 14.26 -16.70 45.13
N GLN A 299 14.88 -16.25 46.22
CA GLN A 299 15.81 -17.07 46.98
C GLN A 299 15.02 -18.31 47.40
N ARG A 300 15.44 -19.48 46.93
CA ARG A 300 15.01 -20.75 47.51
C ARG A 300 15.38 -20.66 48.99
N ALA A 301 14.37 -20.55 49.85
CA ALA A 301 14.54 -20.83 51.27
C ALA A 301 14.72 -22.34 51.36
N ASP A 302 15.97 -22.79 51.39
CA ASP A 302 16.30 -24.14 51.84
C ASP A 302 15.90 -24.22 53.31
N SER A 303 14.87 -25.03 53.56
CA SER A 303 14.46 -25.45 54.90
C SER A 303 15.53 -26.36 55.48
N THR A 304 16.19 -25.90 56.54
CA THR A 304 16.88 -26.75 57.54
C THR A 304 15.89 -27.64 58.28
#